data_AF-A0A968QQ80-F1
#
_entry.id   AF-A0A968QQ80-F1
#
_cell.length_a   1.000
_cell.length_b   1.000
_cell.length_c   1.000
_cell.angle_alpha   90.00
_cell.angle_beta   90.00
_cell.angle_gamma   90.00
#
_symmetry.space_group_name_H-M   'P 1'
#
loop_
_entity.id
_entity.type
_entity.pdbx_description
1 polymer ?
#
loop_
_entity_poly.entity_id
_entity_poly.type
_entity_poly.pdbx_seq_one_letter_code
_entity_poly.pdbx_strand_id
1 'polypeptide(L)'
;MKKFTIICFGLMIFLSSNAFSEETYIFQRMWPVMEGQWYFNKPSGVATDSNGFVYIADSQNDCIHKLNPDGKLVTKWGHRGSGNGEFWQPQGIAADSDDFIYVADSEINRIQKIQLLTEICCSLRYSRHGKRTV
;
A
#
# COMPACT_ATOMS: atom_id res chain seq x y z
N MET A 1 -56.38 -18.70 55.86
CA MET A 1 -56.99 -17.93 54.74
C MET A 1 -56.00 -17.91 53.58
N LYS A 2 -56.47 -18.33 52.40
CA LYS A 2 -55.66 -18.79 51.26
C LYS A 2 -54.85 -17.62 50.66
N LYS A 3 -53.52 -17.77 50.55
CA LYS A 3 -52.66 -16.84 49.79
C LYS A 3 -52.81 -17.19 48.31
N PHE A 4 -53.33 -16.25 47.51
CA PHE A 4 -53.46 -16.41 46.06
C PHE A 4 -52.10 -16.20 45.40
N THR A 5 -51.57 -17.27 44.83
CA THR A 5 -50.42 -17.24 43.93
C THR A 5 -50.88 -16.65 42.60
N ILE A 6 -50.47 -15.42 42.29
CA ILE A 6 -50.59 -14.86 40.94
C ILE A 6 -49.44 -15.43 40.14
N ILE A 7 -49.72 -16.45 39.32
CA ILE A 7 -48.79 -16.90 38.29
C ILE A 7 -48.90 -15.89 37.15
N CYS A 8 -48.04 -14.86 37.19
CA CYS A 8 -47.81 -14.03 36.00
C CYS A 8 -47.13 -14.92 34.96
N PHE A 9 -47.91 -15.40 33.98
CA PHE A 9 -47.39 -15.97 32.74
C PHE A 9 -46.84 -14.82 31.87
N GLY A 10 -45.79 -14.18 32.36
CA GLY A 10 -44.96 -13.28 31.57
C GLY A 10 -44.10 -14.14 30.67
N LEU A 11 -44.58 -14.40 29.45
CA LEU A 11 -43.74 -14.88 28.36
C LEU A 11 -42.72 -13.75 28.06
N MET A 12 -41.67 -13.65 28.87
CA MET A 12 -40.46 -12.95 28.46
C MET A 12 -39.89 -13.77 27.33
N ILE A 13 -40.28 -13.41 26.10
CA ILE A 13 -39.46 -13.69 24.94
C ILE A 13 -38.16 -12.95 25.23
N PHE A 14 -37.16 -13.68 25.73
CA PHE A 14 -35.78 -13.27 25.62
C PHE A 14 -35.50 -13.21 24.13
N LEU A 15 -35.79 -12.06 23.51
CA LEU A 15 -35.16 -11.71 22.26
C LEU A 15 -33.69 -11.62 22.62
N SER A 16 -32.95 -12.71 22.38
CA SER A 16 -31.50 -12.68 22.31
C SER A 16 -31.20 -11.50 21.41
N SER A 17 -30.68 -10.42 21.98
CA SER A 17 -30.26 -9.27 21.21
C SER A 17 -29.11 -9.78 20.36
N ASN A 18 -29.43 -10.16 19.12
CA ASN A 18 -28.42 -10.43 18.13
C ASN A 18 -27.64 -9.12 18.02
N ALA A 19 -26.41 -9.13 18.53
CA ALA A 19 -25.50 -8.02 18.35
C ALA A 19 -25.22 -7.94 16.85
N PHE A 20 -25.87 -7.00 16.17
CA PHE A 20 -25.61 -6.72 14.77
C PHE A 20 -24.40 -5.78 14.72
N SER A 21 -23.34 -6.17 14.03
CA SER A 21 -22.25 -5.24 13.72
C SER A 21 -22.63 -4.46 12.47
N GLU A 22 -22.87 -3.16 12.61
CA GLU A 22 -23.02 -2.28 11.46
C GLU A 22 -21.63 -1.90 10.94
N GLU A 23 -21.30 -2.36 9.73
CA GLU A 23 -20.09 -1.94 9.03
C GLU A 23 -20.32 -0.55 8.43
N THR A 24 -19.58 0.45 8.89
CA THR A 24 -19.65 1.81 8.34
C THR A 24 -18.41 2.12 7.52
N TYR A 25 -18.62 2.62 6.29
CA TYR A 25 -17.53 3.10 5.43
C TYR A 25 -17.22 4.57 5.74
N ILE A 26 -15.96 4.87 6.04
CA ILE A 26 -15.47 6.24 6.22
C ILE A 26 -14.40 6.52 5.18
N PHE A 27 -14.71 7.38 4.21
CA PHE A 27 -13.69 7.89 3.29
C PHE A 27 -12.66 8.71 4.06
N GLN A 28 -11.39 8.31 3.98
CA GLN A 28 -10.32 9.04 4.68
C GLN A 28 -9.70 10.16 3.84
N ARG A 29 -9.22 9.85 2.63
CA ARG A 29 -8.53 10.79 1.74
C ARG A 29 -8.39 10.22 0.33
N MET A 30 -8.00 11.08 -0.61
CA MET A 30 -7.65 10.72 -1.98
C MET A 30 -6.30 11.30 -2.37
N TRP A 31 -5.64 10.72 -3.38
CA TRP A 31 -4.39 11.23 -3.94
C TRP A 31 -4.42 11.27 -5.47
N PRO A 32 -3.73 12.25 -6.09
CA PRO A 32 -3.17 13.45 -5.46
C PRO A 32 -4.30 14.45 -5.12
N VAL A 33 -4.15 15.20 -4.02
CA VAL A 33 -4.99 16.39 -3.74
C VAL A 33 -4.24 17.56 -4.38
N MET A 34 -4.70 18.07 -5.53
CA MET A 34 -3.90 18.96 -6.38
C MET A 34 -3.42 20.26 -5.70
N GLU A 35 -2.09 20.44 -5.65
CA GLU A 35 -1.27 21.63 -6.00
C GLU A 35 0.21 21.16 -6.06
N GLY A 36 0.58 20.33 -7.05
CA GLY A 36 1.91 19.72 -7.09
C GLY A 36 2.42 19.29 -8.47
N GLN A 37 3.74 19.13 -8.58
CA GLN A 37 4.52 18.86 -9.81
C GLN A 37 4.34 17.46 -10.43
N TRP A 38 3.37 16.66 -9.96
CA TRP A 38 3.14 15.29 -10.42
C TRP A 38 1.65 14.92 -10.37
N TYR A 39 1.22 14.04 -11.27
CA TYR A 39 -0.15 13.52 -11.38
C TYR A 39 -0.12 12.06 -11.85
N PHE A 40 -1.20 11.31 -11.62
CA PHE A 40 -1.36 9.98 -12.18
C PHE A 40 -1.98 10.02 -13.58
N ASN A 41 -1.53 9.14 -14.46
CA ASN A 41 -2.09 8.93 -15.78
C ASN A 41 -2.46 7.44 -15.96
N LYS A 42 -3.70 7.09 -15.63
CA LYS A 42 -4.20 5.70 -15.55
C LYS A 42 -3.44 4.87 -14.50
N PRO A 43 -3.62 5.18 -13.19
CA PRO A 43 -3.11 4.34 -12.11
C PRO A 43 -3.82 2.99 -12.16
N SER A 44 -3.05 1.92 -12.34
CA SER A 44 -3.53 0.58 -12.73
C SER A 44 -3.41 -0.45 -11.61
N GLY A 45 -2.52 -0.23 -10.65
CA GLY A 45 -2.29 -1.12 -9.51
C GLY A 45 -1.72 -0.39 -8.31
N VAL A 46 -1.95 -0.94 -7.12
CA VAL A 46 -1.45 -0.42 -5.85
C VAL A 46 -0.95 -1.54 -4.94
N ALA A 47 0.15 -1.29 -4.24
CA ALA A 47 0.70 -2.16 -3.20
C ALA A 47 1.23 -1.32 -2.03
N THR A 48 1.41 -1.95 -0.87
CA THR A 48 2.02 -1.32 0.31
C THR A 48 3.15 -2.18 0.85
N ASP A 49 4.21 -1.56 1.33
CA ASP A 49 5.26 -2.28 2.09
C ASP A 49 4.94 -2.36 3.59
N SER A 50 5.76 -3.09 4.34
CA SER A 50 5.63 -3.26 5.79
C SER A 50 5.73 -1.95 6.60
N ASN A 51 6.27 -0.89 6.00
CA ASN A 51 6.41 0.45 6.60
C ASN A 51 5.26 1.39 6.21
N GLY A 52 4.29 0.92 5.43
CA GLY A 52 3.12 1.69 5.00
C GLY A 52 3.40 2.66 3.84
N PHE A 53 4.53 2.56 3.14
CA PHE A 53 4.68 3.27 1.88
C PHE A 53 3.74 2.65 0.85
N VAL A 54 3.22 3.49 -0.04
CA VAL A 54 2.28 3.10 -1.09
C VAL A 54 2.96 3.16 -2.43
N TYR A 55 2.87 2.09 -3.21
CA TYR A 55 3.44 1.96 -4.54
C TYR A 55 2.33 1.90 -5.57
N ILE A 56 2.40 2.73 -6.60
CA ILE A 56 1.34 2.87 -7.59
C ILE A 56 1.94 2.67 -8.98
N ALA A 57 1.42 1.69 -9.71
CA ALA A 57 1.72 1.51 -11.12
C ALA A 57 0.94 2.55 -11.92
N ASP A 58 1.65 3.44 -12.61
CA ASP A 58 1.07 4.53 -13.39
C ASP A 58 1.25 4.23 -14.88
N SER A 59 0.26 3.51 -15.43
CA SER A 59 0.43 2.76 -16.67
C SER A 59 0.69 3.63 -17.90
N GLN A 60 0.10 4.82 -18.01
CA GLN A 60 0.35 5.69 -19.18
C GLN A 60 1.56 6.62 -19.00
N ASN A 61 2.08 6.70 -17.78
CA ASN A 61 3.35 7.38 -17.53
C ASN A 61 4.55 6.40 -17.52
N ASP A 62 4.31 5.11 -17.78
CA ASP A 62 5.33 4.05 -17.81
C ASP A 62 6.25 4.05 -16.58
N CYS A 63 5.70 4.35 -15.41
CA CYS A 63 6.46 4.53 -14.18
C CYS A 63 5.73 4.01 -12.95
N ILE A 64 6.47 3.87 -11.85
CA ILE A 64 5.94 3.57 -10.52
C ILE A 64 6.16 4.77 -9.62
N HIS A 65 5.14 5.17 -8.87
CA HIS A 65 5.25 6.18 -7.81
C HIS A 65 5.37 5.51 -6.45
N LYS A 66 6.25 6.02 -5.59
CA LYS A 66 6.32 5.68 -4.17
C LYS A 66 5.83 6.86 -3.35
N LEU A 67 4.78 6.67 -2.57
CA LEU A 67 4.26 7.63 -1.61
C LEU A 67 4.60 7.20 -0.19
N ASN A 68 4.84 8.15 0.70
CA ASN A 68 4.89 7.88 2.14
C ASN A 68 3.49 7.61 2.71
N PRO A 69 3.36 7.14 3.96
CA PRO A 69 2.05 6.89 4.58
C PRO A 69 1.11 8.10 4.64
N ASP A 70 1.66 9.32 4.61
CA ASP A 70 0.88 10.55 4.55
C ASP A 70 0.33 10.86 3.14
N GLY A 71 0.84 10.17 2.11
CA GLY A 71 0.47 10.35 0.71
C GLY A 71 1.35 11.32 -0.08
N LYS A 72 2.51 11.72 0.46
CA LYS A 72 3.47 12.56 -0.24
C LYS A 72 4.35 11.71 -1.15
N LEU A 73 4.57 12.17 -2.38
CA LEU A 73 5.51 11.53 -3.29
C LEU A 73 6.93 11.57 -2.71
N VAL A 74 7.51 10.39 -2.53
CA VAL A 74 8.89 10.19 -2.09
C VAL A 74 9.79 10.16 -3.31
N THR A 75 9.41 9.34 -4.29
CA THR A 75 10.15 9.18 -5.54
C THR A 75 9.25 8.55 -6.61
N LYS A 76 9.70 8.62 -7.85
CA LYS A 76 9.17 7.82 -8.96
C LYS A 76 10.33 7.21 -9.73
N TRP A 77 10.10 6.05 -10.32
CA TRP A 77 11.11 5.42 -11.19
C TRP A 77 10.44 4.75 -12.38
N GLY A 78 11.24 4.56 -13.42
CA GLY A 78 10.79 4.02 -14.70
C GLY A 78 10.41 5.08 -15.72
N HIS A 79 10.51 4.65 -16.97
CA HIS A 79 10.07 5.33 -18.17
C HIS A 79 9.84 4.26 -19.24
N ARG A 80 9.29 4.67 -20.38
CA ARG A 80 9.07 3.76 -21.49
C ARG A 80 10.36 3.08 -21.94
N GLY A 81 10.37 1.75 -21.97
CA GLY A 81 11.51 0.98 -22.44
C GLY A 81 11.44 -0.50 -22.08
N SER A 82 12.51 -1.23 -22.39
CA SER A 82 12.62 -2.69 -22.18
C SER A 82 13.81 -3.10 -21.32
N GLY A 83 14.61 -2.14 -20.86
CA GLY A 83 15.71 -2.34 -19.92
C GLY A 83 15.26 -2.60 -18.50
N ASN A 84 16.23 -2.75 -17.60
CA ASN A 84 15.99 -2.95 -16.17
C ASN A 84 15.43 -1.66 -15.54
N GLY A 85 14.30 -1.76 -14.86
CA GLY A 85 13.63 -0.62 -14.24
C GLY A 85 12.87 0.28 -15.22
N GLU A 86 12.90 -0.02 -16.52
CA GLU A 86 12.03 0.59 -17.54
C GLU A 86 10.73 -0.21 -17.64
N PHE A 87 9.64 0.41 -18.11
CA PHE A 87 8.35 -0.27 -18.24
C PHE A 87 7.65 0.06 -19.55
N TRP A 88 6.66 -0.74 -19.91
CA TRP A 88 5.70 -0.41 -20.95
C TRP A 88 4.29 -0.83 -20.50
N GLN A 89 3.53 0.16 -20.02
CA GLN A 89 2.26 -0.03 -19.30
C GLN A 89 2.35 -1.02 -18.11
N PRO A 90 3.01 -0.62 -17.01
CA PRO A 90 2.94 -1.39 -15.78
C PRO A 90 1.48 -1.45 -15.28
N GLN A 91 1.01 -2.65 -14.91
CA GLN A 91 -0.38 -2.86 -14.43
C GLN A 91 -0.44 -3.40 -13.01
N GLY A 92 -0.14 -4.68 -12.83
CA GLY A 92 -0.13 -5.30 -11.51
C GLY A 92 1.10 -4.88 -10.71
N ILE A 93 0.92 -4.62 -9.42
CA ILE A 93 2.02 -4.39 -8.48
C ILE A 93 1.74 -5.12 -7.16
N ALA A 94 2.77 -5.74 -6.58
CA ALA A 94 2.69 -6.44 -5.31
C ALA A 94 3.99 -6.28 -4.52
N ALA A 95 3.90 -6.34 -3.20
CA ALA A 95 5.05 -6.43 -2.30
C ALA A 95 5.07 -7.83 -1.66
N ASP A 96 6.26 -8.43 -1.51
CA ASP A 96 6.43 -9.63 -0.68
C ASP A 96 6.75 -9.27 0.79
N SER A 97 6.91 -10.29 1.63
CA SER A 97 7.21 -10.11 3.06
C SER A 97 8.59 -9.51 3.35
N ASP A 98 9.47 -9.49 2.34
CA ASP A 98 10.80 -8.90 2.42
C ASP A 98 10.83 -7.49 1.77
N ASP A 99 9.64 -6.92 1.49
CA ASP A 99 9.42 -5.63 0.84
C ASP A 99 10.02 -5.50 -0.58
N PHE A 100 10.25 -6.62 -1.28
CA PHE A 100 10.52 -6.55 -2.71
C PHE A 100 9.24 -6.25 -3.48
N ILE A 101 9.36 -5.36 -4.47
CA ILE A 101 8.24 -4.94 -5.31
C ILE A 101 8.26 -5.72 -6.62
N TYR A 102 7.16 -6.36 -6.94
CA TYR A 102 6.93 -7.07 -8.19
C TYR A 102 5.99 -6.24 -9.06
N VAL A 103 6.41 -5.94 -10.27
CA VAL A 103 5.62 -5.17 -11.23
C VAL A 103 5.36 -6.03 -12.47
N ALA A 104 4.09 -6.18 -12.83
CA ALA A 104 3.67 -6.78 -14.09
C ALA A 104 3.69 -5.73 -15.19
N ASP A 105 4.54 -5.95 -16.17
CA ASP A 105 4.82 -5.07 -17.29
C ASP A 105 4.10 -5.63 -18.53
N SER A 106 2.85 -5.19 -18.71
CA SER A 106 1.86 -5.94 -19.48
C SER A 106 2.06 -5.89 -20.99
N GLU A 107 2.66 -4.82 -21.54
CA GLU A 107 2.87 -4.74 -23.00
C GLU A 107 4.09 -5.56 -23.45
N ILE A 108 5.06 -5.77 -22.56
CA ILE A 108 6.27 -6.55 -22.87
C ILE A 108 6.33 -7.90 -22.14
N ASN A 109 5.18 -8.38 -21.65
CA ASN A 109 4.96 -9.74 -21.15
C ASN A 109 6.00 -10.19 -20.10
N ARG A 110 6.35 -9.33 -19.15
CA ARG A 110 7.34 -9.66 -18.11
C ARG A 110 6.91 -9.23 -16.72
N ILE A 111 7.58 -9.81 -15.72
CA ILE A 111 7.52 -9.37 -14.33
C ILE A 111 8.91 -8.87 -13.93
N GLN A 112 8.99 -7.72 -13.26
CA GLN A 112 10.23 -7.24 -12.65
C GLN A 112 10.13 -7.31 -11.13
N LYS A 113 11.09 -7.97 -10.49
CA LYS A 113 11.30 -7.95 -9.03
C LYS A 113 12.33 -6.86 -8.71
N ILE A 114 11.95 -5.91 -7.88
CA ILE A 114 12.73 -4.69 -7.60
C ILE A 114 12.97 -4.59 -6.10
N GLN A 115 14.23 -4.43 -5.73
CA GLN A 115 14.60 -4.00 -4.40
C GLN A 115 14.68 -2.48 -4.38
N LEU A 116 13.88 -1.85 -3.52
CA LEU A 116 14.00 -0.42 -3.28
C LEU A 116 14.94 -0.20 -2.11
N LEU A 117 16.18 0.15 -2.42
CA LEU A 117 17.11 0.60 -1.41
C LEU A 117 16.67 2.01 -1.01
N THR A 118 16.08 2.15 0.18
CA THR A 118 16.06 3.44 0.85
C THR A 118 17.50 3.83 1.11
N GLU A 119 18.07 4.69 0.26
CA GLU A 119 19.28 5.37 0.65
C GLU A 119 18.93 6.19 1.90
N ILE A 120 19.45 5.75 3.05
CA ILE A 120 19.70 6.64 4.17
C ILE A 120 20.84 7.56 3.71
N CYS A 121 20.53 8.48 2.79
CA CYS A 121 21.48 9.49 2.37
C CYS A 121 21.42 10.64 3.38
N CYS A 122 22.10 10.43 4.50
CA CYS A 122 22.76 11.48 5.29
C CYS A 122 23.71 10.83 6.30
N SER A 123 25.01 10.78 5.94
CA SER A 123 26.15 10.27 6.72
C SER A 123 26.01 8.80 7.15
N LEU A 124 26.72 7.84 6.55
CA LEU A 124 27.94 7.29 7.15
C LEU A 124 28.50 6.21 6.20
N ARG A 125 29.24 6.61 5.16
CA ARG A 125 30.29 5.75 4.56
C ARG A 125 31.48 6.60 4.14
N TYR A 126 32.02 7.33 5.10
CA TYR A 126 33.44 7.67 5.08
C TYR A 126 34.14 6.83 6.13
N SER A 127 35.25 6.20 5.71
CA SER A 127 36.19 5.42 6.51
C SER A 127 35.82 3.97 6.84
N ARG A 128 36.33 3.05 6.00
CA ARG A 128 37.15 1.90 6.46
C ARG A 128 37.90 1.32 5.27
N HIS A 129 38.92 2.04 4.79
CA HIS A 129 40.10 1.41 4.20
C HIS A 129 41.33 1.97 4.91
N GLY A 130 41.54 1.45 6.11
CA GLY A 130 42.82 1.52 6.78
C GLY A 130 43.79 0.58 6.09
N LYS A 131 44.90 1.14 5.61
CA LYS A 131 46.25 0.59 5.55
C LYS A 131 46.38 -0.95 5.49
N ARG A 132 46.90 -1.45 4.37
CA ARG A 132 47.86 -2.55 4.39
C ARG A 132 49.15 -2.12 3.69
N THR A 133 50.11 -1.72 4.51
CA THR A 133 51.53 -1.84 4.25
C THR A 133 51.90 -3.32 4.13
N VAL A 134 52.54 -3.69 3.02
CA VAL A 134 53.84 -4.37 3.00
C VAL A 134 54.61 -3.81 1.81
#